data_AF-A0A7R9YDG3-F1
#
_entry.id   AF-A0A7R9YDG3-F1
#
_cell.length_a   1.000
_cell.length_b   1.000
_cell.length_c   1.000
_cell.angle_alpha   90.00
_cell.angle_beta   90.00
_cell.angle_gamma   90.00
#
_symmetry.space_group_name_H-M   'P 1'
#
loop_
_entity.id
_entity.type
_entity.pdbx_description
1 polymer ?
#
loop_
_entity_poly.entity_id
_entity_poly.type
_entity_poly.pdbx_seq_one_letter_code
_entity_poly.pdbx_strand_id
1 'polypeptide(L)'
;MLGMRPYEEKMADGLQVLRYNVTAAYNSHYDFIEGKGWNRKRSDNPKSEHKQKAEPIGGGTAGETDPHNDEFNWNPADGGSNRFATVLLYLSDVAEGGETVFPRAKGFDDQKGNRNELAAFRQTPHASLFRRGSWEESLVGQCRSKLALKPKLGEALLFYNQKPDGSRDDSSLHGACPILEGQKWAANLWVWNDYRFGYNRPRAVAAQQDTKFRATFVNKSAQRVQLVWFDATSQRRVAFGHIASGGSKVMDTYRDHVFELHQAAVAEGALDDLSRVRHFSLEEGTVFVHE
;
A
#
# COMPACT_ATOMS: atom_id res chain seq x y z
N MET A 1 -11.47 -4.70 -9.67
CA MET A 1 -11.69 -4.91 -8.23
C MET A 1 -10.36 -4.74 -7.51
N LEU A 2 -10.34 -4.18 -6.30
CA LEU A 2 -9.13 -3.77 -5.56
C LEU A 2 -8.31 -4.94 -4.95
N GLY A 3 -8.50 -6.18 -5.41
CA GLY A 3 -7.74 -7.35 -4.91
C GLY A 3 -7.95 -7.68 -3.42
N MET A 4 -8.94 -7.07 -2.76
CA MET A 4 -9.24 -7.25 -1.33
C MET A 4 -10.47 -8.14 -1.14
N ARG A 5 -10.43 -9.01 -0.12
CA ARG A 5 -11.58 -9.82 0.31
C ARG A 5 -12.63 -8.96 1.04
N PRO A 6 -13.86 -9.49 1.26
CA PRO A 6 -14.79 -8.90 2.21
C PRO A 6 -14.08 -8.64 3.55
N TYR A 7 -14.26 -7.44 4.09
CA TYR A 7 -13.58 -7.02 5.30
C TYR A 7 -14.00 -7.88 6.50
N GLU A 8 -13.01 -8.29 7.30
CA GLU A 8 -13.19 -8.91 8.61
C GLU A 8 -12.30 -8.18 9.63
N GLU A 9 -12.73 -8.13 10.90
CA GLU A 9 -11.97 -7.49 12.00
C GLU A 9 -10.52 -8.00 12.13
N LYS A 10 -10.28 -9.26 11.72
CA LYS A 10 -8.94 -9.89 11.73
C LYS A 10 -8.01 -9.34 10.64
N MET A 11 -8.51 -8.48 9.76
CA MET A 11 -7.77 -7.76 8.73
C MET A 11 -7.33 -6.37 9.22
N ALA A 12 -7.38 -6.10 10.53
CA ALA A 12 -6.87 -4.87 11.12
C ALA A 12 -5.98 -5.13 12.34
N ASP A 13 -4.99 -4.26 12.54
CA ASP A 13 -4.05 -4.31 13.68
C ASP A 13 -4.64 -3.78 15.00
N GLY A 14 -5.90 -3.34 14.97
CA GLY A 14 -6.51 -2.52 16.03
C GLY A 14 -6.10 -1.05 15.93
N LEU A 15 -6.71 -0.21 16.77
CA LEU A 15 -6.44 1.23 16.79
C LEU A 15 -5.21 1.54 17.67
N GLN A 16 -4.19 2.16 17.10
CA GLN A 16 -3.02 2.63 17.85
C GLN A 16 -3.13 4.13 18.09
N VAL A 17 -3.21 4.56 19.35
CA VAL A 17 -3.25 5.98 19.73
C VAL A 17 -1.85 6.47 20.11
N LEU A 18 -1.45 7.58 19.52
CA LEU A 18 -0.12 8.17 19.63
C LEU A 18 -0.22 9.63 20.08
N ARG A 19 0.64 10.00 21.02
CA ARG A 19 0.83 11.38 21.47
C ARG A 19 2.22 11.88 21.07
N TYR A 20 2.27 13.06 20.43
CA TYR A 20 3.48 13.73 19.99
C TYR A 20 3.60 15.10 20.67
N ASN A 21 4.68 15.30 21.41
CA ASN A 21 5.04 16.59 22.01
C ASN A 21 5.86 17.44 21.02
N VAL A 22 6.17 18.69 21.40
CA VAL A 22 7.06 19.58 20.63
C VAL A 22 8.37 18.85 20.28
N THR A 23 8.87 19.10 19.08
CA THR A 23 10.00 18.44 18.38
C THR A 23 9.77 16.99 17.97
N ALA A 24 8.77 16.28 18.51
CA ALA A 24 8.51 14.90 18.12
C ALA A 24 8.19 14.81 16.63
N ALA A 25 8.85 13.86 15.95
CA ALA A 25 8.80 13.67 14.51
C ALA A 25 9.18 12.22 14.19
N TYR A 26 8.71 11.71 13.04
CA TYR A 26 9.17 10.42 12.53
C TYR A 26 9.57 10.52 11.07
N ASN A 27 10.70 9.88 10.75
CA ASN A 27 11.21 9.78 9.39
C ASN A 27 10.24 9.07 8.47
N SER A 28 10.21 9.51 7.22
CA SER A 28 9.32 8.95 6.23
C SER A 28 9.56 7.45 6.03
N HIS A 29 8.49 6.65 6.03
CA HIS A 29 8.55 5.21 5.89
C HIS A 29 7.35 4.69 5.10
N TYR A 30 7.40 3.40 4.76
CA TYR A 30 6.26 2.66 4.23
C TYR A 30 5.61 1.84 5.33
N ASP A 31 4.28 1.80 5.33
CA ASP A 31 3.53 0.82 6.11
C ASP A 31 3.51 -0.56 5.44
N PHE A 32 3.78 -0.63 4.13
CA PHE A 32 3.96 -1.89 3.41
C PHE A 32 5.18 -2.64 3.96
N ILE A 33 4.99 -3.91 4.31
CA ILE A 33 6.01 -4.74 4.95
C ILE A 33 6.84 -5.47 3.87
N GLU A 34 8.15 -5.20 3.83
CA GLU A 34 9.09 -5.89 2.94
C GLU A 34 9.62 -7.17 3.61
N GLY A 35 9.29 -8.35 3.05
CA GLY A 35 9.83 -9.64 3.52
C GLY A 35 11.29 -9.90 3.08
N LYS A 36 12.03 -10.76 3.80
CA LYS A 36 13.46 -11.06 3.53
C LYS A 36 13.76 -11.72 2.16
N GLY A 37 12.75 -12.20 1.44
CA GLY A 37 12.87 -12.73 0.07
C GLY A 37 12.81 -11.67 -1.04
N TRP A 38 12.42 -10.43 -0.72
CA TRP A 38 12.56 -9.30 -1.63
C TRP A 38 14.05 -8.95 -1.73
N ASN A 39 14.57 -8.84 -2.96
CA ASN A 39 15.99 -8.62 -3.26
C ASN A 39 16.57 -7.50 -2.36
N ARG A 40 17.31 -7.87 -1.30
CA ARG A 40 17.86 -6.95 -0.25
C ARG A 40 18.68 -5.77 -0.77
N LYS A 41 19.05 -5.77 -2.06
CA LYS A 41 19.72 -4.66 -2.73
C LYS A 41 18.83 -3.44 -2.98
N ARG A 42 17.52 -3.51 -2.71
CA ARG A 42 16.55 -2.39 -2.83
C ARG A 42 15.58 -2.31 -1.64
N SER A 43 16.05 -2.49 -0.41
CA SER A 43 15.24 -2.00 0.71
C SER A 43 15.26 -0.47 0.64
N ASP A 44 14.25 0.07 -0.03
CA ASP A 44 14.08 1.52 -0.20
C ASP A 44 13.40 2.14 1.03
N ASN A 45 13.02 1.33 2.03
CA ASN A 45 12.58 1.86 3.30
C ASN A 45 13.77 2.57 3.94
N PRO A 46 13.72 3.90 4.15
CA PRO A 46 14.81 4.61 4.77
C PRO A 46 15.12 3.94 6.10
N LYS A 47 16.39 3.57 6.33
CA LYS A 47 16.78 2.98 7.62
C LYS A 47 16.29 3.90 8.71
N SER A 48 15.52 3.36 9.65
CA SER A 48 14.84 4.14 10.68
C SER A 48 15.81 4.57 11.80
N GLU A 49 16.96 5.13 11.43
CA GLU A 49 18.08 5.42 12.32
C GLU A 49 17.78 6.60 13.26
N HIS A 50 16.74 7.39 12.97
CA HIS A 50 16.32 8.50 13.82
C HIS A 50 14.79 8.51 14.01
N LYS A 51 14.33 8.24 15.24
CA LYS A 51 12.93 8.37 15.66
C LYS A 51 12.89 9.17 16.95
N GLN A 52 12.32 10.38 16.96
CA GLN A 52 11.83 10.97 18.21
C GLN A 52 10.43 10.39 18.43
N LYS A 53 10.37 9.32 19.23
CA LYS A 53 9.19 8.46 19.31
C LYS A 53 8.01 9.20 19.96
N ALA A 54 6.84 9.05 19.34
CA ALA A 54 5.57 9.28 20.03
C ALA A 54 5.43 8.33 21.23
N GLU A 55 4.71 8.79 22.24
CA GLU A 55 4.31 7.96 23.36
C GLU A 55 3.04 7.19 22.97
N PRO A 56 3.08 5.85 22.86
CA PRO A 56 1.87 5.06 22.68
C PRO A 56 1.04 5.10 23.96
N ILE A 57 -0.27 5.38 23.84
CA ILE A 57 -1.19 5.40 24.97
C ILE A 57 -2.28 4.35 24.75
N GLY A 58 -2.31 3.34 25.63
CA GLY A 58 -3.27 2.24 25.56
C GLY A 58 -2.70 0.98 24.91
N GLY A 59 -2.93 -0.15 25.58
CA GLY A 59 -2.48 -1.49 25.20
C GLY A 59 -3.32 -2.09 24.08
N GLY A 60 -3.17 -1.57 22.87
CA GLY A 60 -3.30 -2.42 21.70
C GLY A 60 -2.00 -3.20 21.59
N THR A 61 -2.03 -4.52 21.76
CA THR A 61 -0.93 -5.37 21.33
C THR A 61 -0.89 -5.34 19.80
N ALA A 62 -0.42 -4.24 19.22
CA ALA A 62 0.47 -4.34 18.08
C ALA A 62 1.69 -5.06 18.64
N GLY A 63 1.56 -6.38 18.76
CA GLY A 63 2.66 -7.25 19.08
C GLY A 63 3.77 -6.79 18.16
N GLU A 64 4.93 -6.56 18.75
CA GLU A 64 6.18 -6.39 18.05
C GLU A 64 6.46 -7.74 17.36
N THR A 65 5.65 -8.04 16.35
CA THR A 65 5.76 -9.22 15.52
C THR A 65 6.97 -8.93 14.69
N ASP A 66 8.02 -9.71 14.90
CA ASP A 66 9.21 -9.68 14.07
C ASP A 66 8.76 -9.58 12.61
N PRO A 67 8.96 -8.41 11.94
CA PRO A 67 8.57 -8.22 10.55
C PRO A 67 9.42 -9.11 9.61
N HIS A 68 10.18 -10.03 10.18
CA HIS A 68 11.03 -10.99 9.53
C HIS A 68 10.73 -12.44 9.94
N ASN A 69 9.50 -12.77 10.35
CA ASN A 69 9.08 -14.17 10.30
C ASN A 69 9.08 -14.64 8.84
N ASP A 70 10.02 -15.53 8.53
CA ASP A 70 10.28 -16.06 7.19
C ASP A 70 9.21 -17.05 6.71
N GLU A 71 8.29 -17.49 7.58
CA GLU A 71 7.21 -18.42 7.26
C GLU A 71 5.94 -17.74 6.73
N PHE A 72 5.79 -16.42 6.94
CA PHE A 72 4.60 -15.69 6.49
C PHE A 72 4.79 -15.11 5.09
N ASN A 73 3.83 -15.34 4.20
CA ASN A 73 3.84 -14.77 2.86
C ASN A 73 3.42 -13.29 2.91
N TRP A 74 4.42 -12.40 2.95
CA TRP A 74 4.25 -10.95 2.94
C TRP A 74 3.94 -10.35 1.56
N ASN A 75 3.94 -11.14 0.47
CA ASN A 75 3.79 -10.63 -0.89
C ASN A 75 2.35 -10.81 -1.40
N PRO A 76 1.52 -9.74 -1.47
CA PRO A 76 0.16 -9.84 -1.99
C PRO A 76 0.09 -10.30 -3.44
N ALA A 77 1.12 -10.00 -4.25
CA ALA A 77 1.18 -10.43 -5.65
C ALA A 77 1.25 -11.96 -5.79
N ASP A 78 1.74 -12.65 -4.75
CA ASP A 78 1.84 -14.11 -4.70
C ASP A 78 0.76 -14.74 -3.80
N GLY A 79 -0.35 -14.03 -3.56
CA GLY A 79 -1.45 -14.51 -2.70
C GLY A 79 -1.20 -14.37 -1.19
N GLY A 80 -0.16 -13.62 -0.82
CA GLY A 80 0.19 -13.25 0.56
C GLY A 80 -0.68 -12.12 1.12
N SER A 81 -0.32 -11.69 2.33
CA SER A 81 -1.04 -10.66 3.07
C SER A 81 -0.09 -9.56 3.55
N ASN A 82 -0.54 -8.31 3.44
CA ASN A 82 0.18 -7.12 3.82
C ASN A 82 -0.82 -6.00 4.19
N ARG A 83 -0.31 -4.88 4.70
CA ARG A 83 -1.11 -3.68 4.94
C ARG A 83 -1.50 -3.07 3.60
N PHE A 84 -2.80 -3.11 3.30
CA PHE A 84 -3.40 -2.57 2.08
C PHE A 84 -3.59 -1.05 2.16
N ALA A 85 -4.08 -0.56 3.29
CA ALA A 85 -4.37 0.86 3.50
C ALA A 85 -4.10 1.28 4.94
N THR A 86 -3.84 2.57 5.11
CA THR A 86 -3.68 3.22 6.41
C THR A 86 -4.74 4.29 6.55
N VAL A 87 -5.46 4.25 7.67
CA VAL A 87 -6.36 5.33 8.11
C VAL A 87 -5.70 6.01 9.30
N LEU A 88 -5.43 7.30 9.15
CA LEU A 88 -4.89 8.16 10.20
C LEU A 88 -5.96 9.15 10.65
N LEU A 89 -6.37 9.05 11.91
CA LEU A 89 -7.33 9.94 12.55
C LEU A 89 -6.58 11.01 13.34
N TYR A 90 -6.90 12.28 13.12
CA TYR A 90 -6.39 13.37 13.93
C TYR A 90 -7.32 13.62 15.12
N LEU A 91 -6.78 13.47 16.33
CA LEU A 91 -7.52 13.57 17.59
C LEU A 91 -7.26 14.89 18.33
N SER A 92 -6.50 15.80 17.71
CA SER A 92 -6.32 17.17 18.18
C SER A 92 -5.97 18.10 17.03
N ASP A 93 -6.28 19.38 17.19
CA ASP A 93 -5.66 20.43 16.40
C ASP A 93 -4.20 20.62 16.82
N VAL A 94 -3.35 21.04 15.88
CA VAL A 94 -1.95 21.40 16.15
C VAL A 94 -1.72 22.85 15.77
N ALA A 95 -1.14 23.62 16.68
CA ALA A 95 -0.89 25.06 16.49
C ALA A 95 0.06 25.28 15.30
N GLU A 96 1.28 24.72 15.38
CA GLU A 96 2.28 24.79 14.30
C GLU A 96 3.04 23.46 14.15
N GLY A 97 3.27 23.06 12.88
CA GLY A 97 3.91 21.81 12.52
C GLY A 97 2.98 20.59 12.64
N GLY A 98 3.57 19.40 12.77
CA GLY A 98 2.84 18.15 12.98
C GLY A 98 2.15 17.56 11.76
N GLU A 99 2.37 18.12 10.56
CA GLU A 99 1.79 17.64 9.32
C GLU A 99 2.14 16.18 9.04
N THR A 100 1.26 15.46 8.35
CA THR A 100 1.60 14.18 7.74
C THR A 100 2.08 14.46 6.31
N VAL A 101 3.38 14.25 6.07
CA VAL A 101 4.04 14.57 4.78
C VAL A 101 4.14 13.34 3.90
N PHE A 102 3.93 13.50 2.59
CA PHE A 102 4.10 12.49 1.55
C PHE A 102 5.17 12.94 0.54
N PRO A 103 6.47 12.69 0.81
CA PRO A 103 7.55 13.25 -0.01
C PRO A 103 7.57 12.78 -1.46
N ARG A 104 6.91 11.65 -1.77
CA ARG A 104 6.84 11.02 -3.10
C ARG A 104 5.47 11.15 -3.76
N ALA A 105 4.54 11.93 -3.20
CA ALA A 105 3.24 12.16 -3.81
C ALA A 105 3.38 12.87 -5.17
N LYS A 106 2.83 12.25 -6.22
CA LYS A 106 2.85 12.80 -7.58
C LYS A 106 1.85 13.95 -7.72
N GLY A 107 2.14 14.91 -8.60
CA GLY A 107 1.25 16.05 -8.84
C GLY A 107 1.30 17.14 -7.76
N PHE A 108 2.08 16.93 -6.70
CA PHE A 108 2.43 17.92 -5.69
C PHE A 108 3.92 18.29 -5.74
N ASP A 109 4.61 17.89 -6.82
CA ASP A 109 5.91 18.43 -7.19
C ASP A 109 5.73 19.84 -7.77
N ASP A 110 5.18 20.75 -6.98
CA ASP A 110 5.34 22.16 -7.24
C ASP A 110 6.74 22.55 -6.73
N GLN A 111 7.67 22.57 -7.68
CA GLN A 111 8.98 23.22 -7.61
C GLN A 111 9.95 22.69 -6.55
N LYS A 112 10.91 21.86 -7.02
CA LYS A 112 12.28 21.68 -6.46
C LYS A 112 12.45 22.29 -5.07
N GLY A 113 12.28 21.49 -4.01
CA GLY A 113 12.49 21.84 -2.60
C GLY A 113 13.21 23.16 -2.43
N ASN A 114 12.43 24.24 -2.33
CA ASN A 114 12.98 25.56 -2.50
C ASN A 114 13.92 25.78 -1.32
N ARG A 115 15.22 26.04 -1.56
CA ARG A 115 16.13 26.51 -0.51
C ARG A 115 15.50 27.63 0.31
N ASN A 116 14.56 28.36 -0.28
CA ASN A 116 13.74 29.40 0.33
C ASN A 116 12.87 28.90 1.49
N GLU A 117 12.25 27.71 1.47
CA GLU A 117 11.38 27.26 2.57
C GLU A 117 12.18 26.93 3.83
N LEU A 118 13.31 26.23 3.65
CA LEU A 118 14.19 25.96 4.77
C LEU A 118 14.91 27.23 5.25
N ALA A 119 15.28 28.14 4.33
CA ALA A 119 15.84 29.44 4.69
C ALA A 119 14.81 30.34 5.39
N ALA A 120 13.53 30.26 5.03
CA ALA A 120 12.43 30.97 5.69
C ALA A 120 12.18 30.38 7.08
N PHE A 121 12.17 29.05 7.21
CA PHE A 121 12.08 28.40 8.52
C PHE A 121 13.20 28.86 9.46
N ARG A 122 14.44 28.96 8.97
CA ARG A 122 15.61 29.43 9.75
C ARG A 122 15.49 30.86 10.28
N GLN A 123 14.57 31.66 9.73
CA GLN A 123 14.28 33.02 10.21
C GLN A 123 13.16 33.06 11.25
N THR A 124 12.50 31.92 11.53
CA THR A 124 11.47 31.83 12.56
C THR A 124 12.08 31.54 13.93
N PRO A 125 11.39 31.90 15.04
CA PRO A 125 11.83 31.51 16.39
C PRO A 125 11.94 29.99 16.57
N HIS A 126 11.11 29.21 15.86
CA HIS A 126 11.12 27.75 15.91
C HIS A 126 12.39 27.11 15.34
N ALA A 127 13.22 27.86 14.60
CA ALA A 127 14.51 27.37 14.12
C ALA A 127 15.44 26.92 15.26
N SER A 128 15.34 27.53 16.44
CA SER A 128 16.17 27.18 17.60
C SER A 128 15.78 25.84 18.24
N LEU A 129 14.64 25.24 17.86
CA LEU A 129 14.23 23.93 18.35
C LEU A 129 15.12 22.79 17.82
N PHE A 130 15.84 23.02 16.71
CA PHE A 130 16.63 21.98 16.05
C PHE A 130 18.08 22.42 15.86
N ARG A 131 19.00 21.45 15.92
CA ARG A 131 20.38 21.68 15.51
C ARG A 131 20.42 21.95 14.00
N ARG A 132 21.13 22.98 13.57
CA ARG A 132 21.33 23.28 12.14
C ARG A 132 21.98 22.09 11.42
N GLY A 133 21.40 21.69 10.29
CA GLY A 133 21.80 20.53 9.49
C GLY A 133 21.29 19.19 10.03
N SER A 134 20.46 19.19 11.08
CA SER A 134 19.80 17.98 11.57
C SER A 134 18.78 17.43 10.57
N TRP A 135 18.44 16.15 10.74
CA TRP A 135 17.40 15.53 9.93
C TRP A 135 16.02 16.11 10.27
N GLU A 136 15.77 16.50 11.53
CA GLU A 136 14.54 17.16 11.95
C GLU A 136 14.36 18.50 11.23
N GLU A 137 15.39 19.35 11.19
CA GLU A 137 15.38 20.61 10.43
C GLU A 137 15.12 20.34 8.94
N SER A 138 15.80 19.34 8.37
CA SER A 138 15.62 18.97 6.97
C SER A 138 14.20 18.45 6.69
N LEU A 139 13.59 17.76 7.64
CA LEU A 139 12.21 17.29 7.55
C LEU A 139 11.23 18.45 7.56
N VAL A 140 11.42 19.49 8.39
CA VAL A 140 10.61 20.73 8.31
C VAL A 140 10.63 21.31 6.90
N GLY A 141 11.81 21.36 6.27
CA GLY A 141 11.94 21.80 4.88
C GLY A 141 11.14 20.95 3.90
N GLN A 142 11.13 19.62 4.06
CA GLN A 142 10.30 18.72 3.25
C GLN A 142 8.80 18.97 3.49
N CYS A 143 8.39 19.11 4.74
CA CYS A 143 7.00 19.37 5.13
C CYS A 143 6.44 20.65 4.53
N ARG A 144 7.27 21.70 4.41
CA ARG A 144 6.87 22.99 3.81
C ARG A 144 6.91 23.00 2.28
N SER A 145 7.50 21.99 1.64
CA SER A 145 7.73 21.97 0.19
C SER A 145 7.15 20.76 -0.55
N LYS A 146 6.50 19.85 0.17
CA LYS A 146 5.84 18.64 -0.36
C LYS A 146 4.39 18.60 0.08
N LEU A 147 3.64 17.62 -0.43
CA LEU A 147 2.30 17.35 0.08
C LEU A 147 2.39 17.06 1.58
N ALA A 148 1.81 17.94 2.38
CA ALA A 148 1.78 17.81 3.83
C ALA A 148 0.39 18.23 4.33
N LEU A 149 -0.24 17.34 5.09
CA LEU A 149 -1.59 17.54 5.61
C LEU A 149 -1.51 17.98 7.07
N LYS A 150 -2.02 19.18 7.35
CA LYS A 150 -2.07 19.72 8.71
C LYS A 150 -3.09 18.95 9.56
N PRO A 151 -2.75 18.52 10.80
CA PRO A 151 -3.70 17.86 11.67
C PRO A 151 -4.81 18.81 12.10
N LYS A 152 -6.05 18.35 11.95
CA LYS A 152 -7.25 19.04 12.42
C LYS A 152 -8.15 18.04 13.12
N LEU A 153 -8.67 18.43 14.28
CA LEU A 153 -9.50 17.55 15.11
C LEU A 153 -10.66 16.96 14.30
N GLY A 154 -10.76 15.63 14.29
CA GLY A 154 -11.84 14.89 13.65
C GLY A 154 -11.63 14.60 12.16
N GLU A 155 -10.59 15.14 11.52
CA GLU A 155 -10.25 14.78 10.15
C GLU A 155 -9.57 13.40 10.09
N ALA A 156 -9.84 12.69 9.00
CA ALA A 156 -9.29 11.37 8.71
C ALA A 156 -8.56 11.40 7.37
N LEU A 157 -7.36 10.85 7.35
CA LEU A 157 -6.55 10.65 6.16
C LEU A 157 -6.53 9.16 5.81
N LEU A 158 -6.99 8.83 4.61
CA LEU A 158 -6.89 7.48 4.04
C LEU A 158 -5.89 7.49 2.90
N PHE A 159 -4.92 6.58 2.93
CA PHE A 159 -4.03 6.32 1.80
C PHE A 159 -3.78 4.82 1.64
N TYR A 160 -3.52 4.41 0.40
CA TYR A 160 -3.24 3.02 0.05
C TYR A 160 -1.73 2.79 0.05
N ASN A 161 -1.30 1.69 0.68
CA ASN A 161 0.10 1.26 0.71
C ASN A 161 0.45 0.33 -0.47
N GLN A 162 -0.59 -0.16 -1.15
CA GLN A 162 -0.52 -1.20 -2.16
C GLN A 162 -1.27 -0.76 -3.42
N LYS A 163 -0.73 -1.08 -4.59
CA LYS A 163 -1.39 -0.95 -5.89
C LYS A 163 -2.37 -2.11 -6.13
N PRO A 164 -3.28 -2.00 -7.11
CA PRO A 164 -4.21 -3.08 -7.44
C PRO A 164 -3.55 -4.42 -7.83
N ASP A 165 -2.27 -4.40 -8.24
CA ASP A 165 -1.49 -5.59 -8.61
C ASP A 165 -0.78 -6.28 -7.43
N GLY A 166 -0.94 -5.78 -6.20
CA GLY A 166 -0.25 -6.35 -5.04
C GLY A 166 1.09 -5.69 -4.70
N SER A 167 1.64 -4.88 -5.60
CA SER A 167 2.93 -4.23 -5.38
C SER A 167 2.81 -3.01 -4.46
N ARG A 168 3.91 -2.64 -3.78
CA ARG A 168 4.02 -1.43 -2.96
C ARG A 168 3.68 -0.18 -3.80
N ASP A 169 2.91 0.73 -3.22
CA ASP A 169 2.74 2.07 -3.78
C ASP A 169 3.85 3.01 -3.26
N ASP A 170 4.80 3.38 -4.12
CA ASP A 170 5.90 4.27 -3.75
C ASP A 170 5.44 5.69 -3.34
N SER A 171 4.25 6.11 -3.76
CA SER A 171 3.68 7.40 -3.36
C SER A 171 3.14 7.42 -1.93
N SER A 172 3.00 6.25 -1.30
CA SER A 172 2.59 6.08 0.10
C SER A 172 3.71 6.33 1.12
N LEU A 173 4.94 6.63 0.67
CA LEU A 173 6.03 7.02 1.56
C LEU A 173 5.58 8.25 2.36
N HIS A 174 5.50 8.12 3.67
CA HIS A 174 4.93 9.17 4.51
C HIS A 174 5.66 9.33 5.84
N GLY A 175 5.68 10.55 6.36
CA GLY A 175 6.36 10.98 7.59
C GLY A 175 5.44 11.82 8.48
N ALA A 176 5.81 12.06 9.73
CA ALA A 176 5.25 13.18 10.50
C ALA A 176 6.29 14.25 10.73
N CYS A 177 5.91 15.44 10.33
CA CYS A 177 6.65 16.68 10.52
C CYS A 177 6.80 16.98 12.01
N PRO A 178 7.91 17.61 12.42
CA PRO A 178 8.10 18.04 13.78
C PRO A 178 6.97 18.94 14.27
N ILE A 179 6.52 18.73 15.50
CA ILE A 179 5.63 19.66 16.19
C ILE A 179 6.46 20.90 16.59
N LEU A 180 6.07 22.07 16.10
CA LEU A 180 6.75 23.34 16.41
C LEU A 180 6.08 24.04 17.60
N GLU A 181 4.75 23.92 17.68
CA GLU A 181 3.96 24.45 18.80
C GLU A 181 2.74 23.56 19.08
N GLY A 182 2.44 23.35 20.36
CA GLY A 182 1.29 22.56 20.81
C GLY A 182 1.58 21.07 20.94
N GLN A 183 0.58 20.24 20.64
CA GLN A 183 0.64 18.79 20.82
C GLN A 183 -0.27 18.10 19.80
N LYS A 184 0.20 16.99 19.23
CA LYS A 184 -0.58 16.17 18.31
C LYS A 184 -1.01 14.87 18.97
N TRP A 185 -2.31 14.60 18.92
CA TRP A 185 -2.88 13.29 19.15
C TRP A 185 -3.35 12.74 17.82
N ALA A 186 -2.97 11.50 17.53
CA ALA A 186 -3.42 10.82 16.33
C ALA A 186 -3.65 9.34 16.61
N ALA A 187 -4.47 8.70 15.79
CA ALA A 187 -4.67 7.27 15.84
C ALA A 187 -4.53 6.61 14.47
N ASN A 188 -3.75 5.53 14.42
CA ASN A 188 -3.51 4.76 13.20
C ASN A 188 -4.38 3.50 13.23
N LEU A 189 -5.01 3.21 12.09
CA LEU A 189 -5.63 1.94 11.79
C LEU A 189 -5.03 1.39 10.49
N TRP A 190 -4.36 0.26 10.58
CA TRP A 190 -3.85 -0.45 9.42
C TRP A 190 -4.84 -1.52 8.99
N VAL A 191 -5.27 -1.44 7.74
CA VAL A 191 -6.16 -2.41 7.09
C VAL A 191 -5.34 -3.26 6.15
N TRP A 192 -5.51 -4.59 6.24
CA TRP A 192 -4.79 -5.58 5.45
C TRP A 192 -5.60 -6.02 4.23
N ASN A 193 -4.94 -6.53 3.19
CA ASN A 193 -5.63 -7.08 2.01
C ASN A 193 -6.24 -8.46 2.28
N ASP A 194 -5.75 -9.17 3.30
CA ASP A 194 -6.22 -10.47 3.79
C ASP A 194 -5.93 -10.58 5.31
N TYR A 195 -6.17 -11.73 5.93
CA TYR A 195 -5.86 -11.95 7.34
C TYR A 195 -4.42 -11.57 7.68
N ARG A 196 -4.24 -10.84 8.79
CA ARG A 196 -2.92 -10.43 9.26
C ARG A 196 -2.11 -11.59 9.83
N PHE A 197 -0.80 -11.39 9.91
CA PHE A 197 0.09 -12.34 10.57
C PHE A 197 -0.40 -12.68 11.99
N GLY A 198 -0.37 -13.96 12.35
CA GLY A 198 -0.90 -14.48 13.62
C GLY A 198 -2.39 -14.86 13.59
N TYR A 199 -3.11 -14.61 12.49
CA TYR A 199 -4.48 -15.07 12.29
C TYR A 199 -4.53 -16.09 11.16
N ASN A 200 -5.04 -17.27 11.47
CA ASN A 200 -5.23 -18.31 10.46
C ASN A 200 -6.43 -17.96 9.58
N ARG A 201 -6.27 -18.18 8.26
CA ARG A 201 -7.42 -18.32 7.37
C ARG A 201 -8.34 -19.40 7.94
N PRO A 202 -9.65 -19.16 8.09
CA PRO A 202 -10.58 -20.19 8.49
C PRO A 202 -10.46 -21.40 7.56
N ARG A 203 -10.42 -22.61 8.12
CA ARG A 203 -10.29 -23.87 7.37
C ARG A 203 -11.33 -23.99 6.24
N ALA A 204 -12.53 -23.44 6.43
CA ALA A 204 -13.58 -23.42 5.41
C ALA A 204 -13.24 -22.53 4.20
N VAL A 205 -12.56 -21.40 4.40
CA VAL A 205 -12.13 -20.47 3.34
C VAL A 205 -10.89 -21.00 2.62
N ALA A 206 -9.96 -21.63 3.36
CA ALA A 206 -8.83 -22.35 2.75
C ALA A 206 -9.32 -23.54 1.90
N ALA A 207 -10.31 -24.29 2.39
CA ALA A 207 -10.97 -25.33 1.61
C ALA A 207 -11.75 -24.76 0.40
N GLN A 208 -12.27 -23.53 0.49
CA GLN A 208 -12.94 -22.85 -0.62
C GLN A 208 -11.98 -22.35 -1.71
N GLN A 209 -10.70 -22.14 -1.38
CA GLN A 209 -9.63 -21.93 -2.36
C GLN A 209 -9.32 -23.23 -3.12
N ASP A 210 -9.42 -24.39 -2.47
CA ASP A 210 -9.31 -25.72 -3.12
C ASP A 210 -10.61 -26.18 -3.81
N THR A 211 -11.75 -25.52 -3.61
CA THR A 211 -12.97 -25.87 -4.34
C THR A 211 -12.94 -25.32 -5.75
N LYS A 212 -12.64 -26.21 -6.67
CA LYS A 212 -12.82 -26.03 -8.10
C LYS A 212 -14.25 -25.61 -8.41
N PHE A 213 -14.43 -24.47 -9.07
CA PHE A 213 -15.73 -23.99 -9.57
C PHE A 213 -15.65 -23.69 -11.07
N ARG A 214 -16.80 -23.56 -11.72
CA ARG A 214 -16.90 -23.33 -13.16
C ARG A 214 -17.07 -21.84 -13.44
N ALA A 215 -16.10 -21.24 -14.11
CA ALA A 215 -16.14 -19.85 -14.57
C ALA A 215 -16.46 -19.78 -16.07
N THR A 216 -17.29 -18.80 -16.46
CA THR A 216 -17.55 -18.50 -17.87
C THR A 216 -16.90 -17.17 -18.24
N PHE A 217 -15.89 -17.21 -19.10
CA PHE A 217 -15.23 -16.03 -19.63
C PHE A 217 -15.94 -15.61 -20.91
N VAL A 218 -16.44 -14.37 -20.96
CA VAL A 218 -17.12 -13.83 -22.14
C VAL A 218 -16.32 -12.68 -22.71
N ASN A 219 -15.86 -12.81 -23.95
CA ASN A 219 -15.16 -11.77 -24.67
C ASN A 219 -16.16 -10.82 -25.33
N LYS A 220 -16.37 -9.64 -24.74
CA LYS A 220 -17.20 -8.58 -25.34
C LYS A 220 -16.39 -7.58 -26.18
N SER A 221 -15.07 -7.76 -26.30
CA SER A 221 -14.23 -6.90 -27.14
C SER A 221 -14.39 -7.25 -28.62
N ALA A 222 -14.03 -6.30 -29.50
CA ALA A 222 -14.07 -6.50 -30.93
C ALA A 222 -12.96 -7.44 -31.46
N GLN A 223 -11.97 -7.77 -30.62
CA GLN A 223 -10.78 -8.51 -31.01
C GLN A 223 -10.71 -9.89 -30.32
N ARG A 224 -9.92 -10.80 -30.88
CA ARG A 224 -9.59 -12.07 -30.21
C ARG A 224 -8.66 -11.79 -29.02
N VAL A 225 -8.99 -12.35 -27.87
CA VAL A 225 -8.15 -12.27 -26.66
C VAL A 225 -7.52 -13.62 -26.36
N GLN A 226 -6.31 -13.61 -25.84
CA GLN A 226 -5.67 -14.77 -25.22
C GLN A 226 -5.92 -14.70 -23.71
N LEU A 227 -6.48 -15.77 -23.17
CA LEU A 227 -6.62 -15.97 -21.74
C LEU A 227 -5.38 -16.67 -21.21
N VAL A 228 -4.73 -16.04 -20.25
CA VAL A 228 -3.50 -16.52 -19.61
C VAL A 228 -3.77 -16.66 -18.12
N TRP A 229 -3.46 -17.81 -17.54
CA TRP A 229 -3.43 -17.97 -16.09
C TRP A 229 -2.04 -17.60 -15.59
N PHE A 230 -1.97 -16.75 -14.59
CA PHE A 230 -0.74 -16.44 -13.89
C PHE A 230 -0.67 -17.29 -12.60
N ASP A 231 0.24 -18.26 -12.60
CA ASP A 231 0.59 -19.01 -11.40
C ASP A 231 1.59 -18.20 -10.58
N ALA A 232 1.07 -17.54 -9.55
CA ALA A 232 1.83 -16.80 -8.57
C ALA A 232 2.92 -17.65 -7.87
N THR A 233 2.64 -18.93 -7.62
CA THR A 233 3.56 -19.82 -6.88
C THR A 233 4.81 -20.13 -7.70
N SER A 234 4.62 -20.39 -9.00
CA SER A 234 5.73 -20.71 -9.90
C SER A 234 6.21 -19.54 -10.76
N GLN A 235 5.58 -18.37 -10.63
CA GLN A 235 5.80 -17.18 -11.46
C GLN A 235 5.67 -17.48 -12.96
N ARG A 236 4.74 -18.38 -13.33
CA ARG A 236 4.55 -18.83 -14.72
C ARG A 236 3.25 -18.32 -15.30
N ARG A 237 3.33 -17.87 -16.55
CA ARG A 237 2.19 -17.58 -17.40
C ARG A 237 1.85 -18.82 -18.21
N VAL A 238 0.68 -19.38 -17.96
CA VAL A 238 0.18 -20.55 -18.68
C VAL A 238 -0.88 -20.07 -19.65
N ALA A 239 -0.65 -20.29 -20.95
CA ALA A 239 -1.64 -19.98 -21.97
C ALA A 239 -2.83 -20.96 -21.85
N PHE A 240 -3.99 -20.45 -21.45
CA PHE A 240 -5.22 -21.24 -21.28
C PHE A 240 -6.08 -21.27 -22.55
N GLY A 241 -5.78 -20.42 -23.52
CA GLY A 241 -6.33 -20.47 -24.88
C GLY A 241 -6.82 -19.11 -25.35
N HIS A 242 -7.54 -19.12 -26.47
CA HIS A 242 -8.06 -17.90 -27.08
C HIS A 242 -9.58 -17.86 -27.02
N ILE A 243 -10.15 -16.65 -26.92
CA ILE A 243 -11.59 -16.39 -27.00
C ILE A 243 -11.80 -15.42 -28.17
N ALA A 244 -12.55 -15.85 -29.18
CA ALA A 244 -12.91 -15.00 -30.32
C ALA A 244 -13.74 -13.79 -29.87
N SER A 245 -13.79 -12.75 -30.71
CA SER A 245 -14.70 -11.60 -30.50
C SER A 245 -16.14 -12.06 -30.34
N GLY A 246 -16.83 -11.57 -29.31
CA GLY A 246 -18.19 -12.00 -28.94
C GLY A 246 -18.30 -13.43 -28.39
N GLY A 247 -17.19 -14.18 -28.32
CA GLY A 247 -17.15 -15.58 -27.91
C GLY A 247 -17.14 -15.76 -26.39
N SER A 248 -17.28 -17.01 -25.95
CA SER A 248 -17.10 -17.37 -24.55
C SER A 248 -16.31 -18.66 -24.39
N LYS A 249 -15.70 -18.83 -23.22
CA LYS A 249 -15.02 -20.05 -22.82
C LYS A 249 -15.38 -20.39 -21.38
N VAL A 250 -15.90 -21.59 -21.19
CA VAL A 250 -16.21 -22.14 -19.87
C VAL A 250 -15.05 -23.01 -19.43
N MET A 251 -14.61 -22.85 -18.19
CA MET A 251 -13.59 -23.72 -17.62
C MET A 251 -13.77 -23.85 -16.13
N ASP A 252 -13.20 -24.92 -15.61
CA ASP A 252 -13.07 -25.06 -14.19
C ASP A 252 -11.79 -24.34 -13.72
N THR A 253 -11.88 -23.68 -12.57
CA THR A 253 -10.83 -22.85 -12.00
C THR A 253 -11.01 -22.75 -10.49
N TYR A 254 -10.04 -22.12 -9.81
CA TYR A 254 -10.07 -21.86 -8.38
C TYR A 254 -10.21 -20.36 -8.12
N ARG A 255 -10.67 -19.98 -6.93
CA ARG A 255 -11.01 -18.58 -6.58
C ARG A 255 -9.77 -17.68 -6.47
N ASP A 256 -8.61 -18.27 -6.23
CA ASP A 256 -7.31 -17.62 -6.14
C ASP A 256 -6.57 -17.52 -7.48
N HIS A 257 -7.08 -18.16 -8.53
CA HIS A 257 -6.51 -18.02 -9.86
C HIS A 257 -6.62 -16.57 -10.35
N VAL A 258 -5.48 -16.00 -10.71
CA VAL A 258 -5.38 -14.71 -11.38
C VAL A 258 -5.29 -14.95 -12.88
N PHE A 259 -6.20 -14.34 -13.64
CA PHE A 259 -6.16 -14.40 -15.10
C PHE A 259 -5.72 -13.06 -15.67
N GLU A 260 -4.82 -13.14 -16.64
CA GLU A 260 -4.38 -12.06 -17.51
C GLU A 260 -5.06 -12.22 -18.87
N LEU A 261 -5.42 -11.11 -19.50
CA LEU A 261 -5.96 -11.07 -20.85
C LEU A 261 -4.98 -10.32 -21.73
N HIS A 262 -4.48 -11.02 -22.75
CA HIS A 262 -3.53 -10.46 -23.71
C HIS A 262 -4.31 -10.24 -25.01
N GLN A 263 -4.31 -9.02 -25.55
CA GLN A 263 -4.82 -8.80 -26.89
C GLN A 263 -3.90 -9.52 -27.87
N ALA A 264 -4.48 -10.34 -28.76
CA ALA A 264 -3.69 -10.91 -29.82
C ALA A 264 -3.27 -9.77 -30.76
N ALA A 265 -2.02 -9.34 -30.67
CA ALA A 265 -1.43 -8.46 -31.67
C ALA A 265 -1.57 -9.14 -33.05
N VAL A 266 -1.88 -8.34 -34.06
CA VAL A 266 -1.84 -8.74 -35.46
C VAL A 266 -0.37 -8.90 -35.84
N ALA A 267 0.23 -10.03 -35.49
CA ALA A 267 1.40 -10.70 -36.10
C ALA A 267 1.98 -11.70 -35.10
N GLU A 268 2.36 -12.88 -35.59
CA GLU A 268 3.04 -13.92 -34.81
C GLU A 268 4.35 -13.39 -34.21
N GLY A 269 4.54 -13.54 -32.89
CA GLY A 269 5.88 -13.52 -32.29
C GLY A 269 6.18 -12.50 -31.19
N ALA A 270 5.26 -11.61 -30.78
CA ALA A 270 5.53 -10.65 -29.71
C ALA A 270 4.52 -10.77 -28.54
N LEU A 271 4.97 -11.37 -27.43
CA LEU A 271 4.27 -11.40 -26.13
C LEU A 271 4.70 -10.20 -25.26
N ASP A 272 4.81 -8.99 -25.82
CA ASP A 272 5.48 -7.88 -25.13
C ASP A 272 4.63 -6.62 -24.90
N ASP A 273 3.35 -6.58 -25.30
CA ASP A 273 2.50 -5.43 -24.96
C ASP A 273 1.72 -5.65 -23.65
N LEU A 274 2.45 -5.56 -22.52
CA LEU A 274 1.92 -5.61 -21.16
C LEU A 274 1.07 -4.37 -20.77
N SER A 275 0.90 -3.39 -21.67
CA SER A 275 0.21 -2.13 -21.37
C SER A 275 -1.31 -2.26 -21.19
N ARG A 276 -1.90 -3.43 -21.50
CA ARG A 276 -3.36 -3.67 -21.47
C ARG A 276 -3.78 -4.90 -20.68
N VAL A 277 -2.96 -5.35 -19.73
CA VAL A 277 -3.29 -6.49 -18.87
C VAL A 277 -4.28 -6.05 -17.78
N ARG A 278 -5.50 -6.60 -17.81
CA ARG A 278 -6.45 -6.48 -16.70
C ARG A 278 -6.41 -7.74 -15.86
N HIS A 279 -6.17 -7.56 -14.56
CA HIS A 279 -6.23 -8.63 -13.57
C HIS A 279 -7.64 -8.71 -12.99
N PHE A 280 -8.18 -9.93 -12.91
CA PHE A 280 -9.45 -10.17 -12.25
C PHE A 280 -9.28 -11.29 -11.24
N SER A 281 -9.72 -11.04 -10.01
CA SER A 281 -10.04 -12.08 -9.04
C SER A 281 -11.46 -12.54 -9.32
N LEU A 282 -11.68 -13.86 -9.28
CA LEU A 282 -12.94 -14.45 -9.68
C LEU A 282 -13.88 -14.59 -8.47
N GLU A 283 -15.07 -14.02 -8.61
CA GLU A 283 -16.25 -14.44 -7.82
C GLU A 283 -17.06 -15.45 -8.66
N GLU A 284 -17.84 -16.32 -8.00
CA GLU A 284 -18.64 -17.33 -8.70
C GLU A 284 -19.50 -16.70 -9.82
N GLY A 285 -19.41 -17.23 -11.05
CA GLY A 285 -20.29 -16.83 -12.15
C GLY A 285 -19.59 -16.47 -13.47
N THR A 286 -20.12 -15.45 -14.14
CA THR A 286 -19.70 -15.00 -15.48
C THR A 286 -18.74 -13.81 -15.37
N VAL A 287 -17.56 -13.96 -15.97
CA VAL A 287 -16.55 -12.90 -16.07
C VAL A 287 -16.72 -12.20 -17.40
N PHE A 288 -17.01 -10.90 -17.35
CA PHE A 288 -17.11 -10.09 -18.55
C PHE A 288 -15.79 -9.40 -18.85
N VAL A 289 -15.25 -9.69 -20.03
CA VAL A 289 -14.09 -9.00 -20.58
C VAL A 289 -14.56 -7.76 -21.32
N HIS A 290 -14.17 -6.59 -20.83
CA HIS A 290 -14.44 -5.29 -21.43
C HIS A 290 -13.11 -4.59 -21.77
N GLU A 291 -13.14 -3.71 -22.78
CA GLU A 291 -12.01 -2.82 -23.09
C GLU A 291 -11.70 -1.87 -21.94
#